data_AF-A0A6P2GA94-F1
#
_entry.id   AF-A0A6P2GA94-F1
#
_cell.length_a   1.000
_cell.length_b   1.000
_cell.length_c   1.000
_cell.angle_alpha   90.00
_cell.angle_beta   90.00
_cell.angle_gamma   90.00
#
_symmetry.space_group_name_H-M   'P 1'
#
loop_
_entity.id
_entity.type
_entity.pdbx_description
1 polymer ?
#
loop_
_entity_poly.entity_id
_entity_poly.type
_entity_poly.pdbx_seq_one_letter_code
_entity_poly.pdbx_strand_id
1 'polypeptide(L)'
;MKNNFRLLSASVALGLVLAAGQAAHAKEQIYSLMPNTALSGVTDPYMADRTSIRKAWPKKPADPAHLKVGWTEITLGNPWFVELAKGVRQTSAKYGFVTDMQVADGDLQRQCSQIDNFVTRKMDVIVVDPTDTIGVAKCINRAVDAGIPVVTIGTVPDPSARILTTISPNPYENGFGAGEYIAKSAGANTPITAALIIGVLGNSTSESRLNGMVSGIVYERMKALGLSTKKADGMLRGYKLFEQAKKTGHFDDPQLKFKVVALAEGKWTEEGGLAAAEDILTAHGTTLNYIIADNDSMAMGAMRAVRGIGKQGEIKVAASADGLRVALEQIKKGNLLVTGMFSGEATGVGAIEFLHKIFYEGLDANNLPMGSYFPAGTITRENVDQMIDPNKDNKFYKYTIPPVKTIPQIKAEATAG
;
A
#
# COMPACT_ATOMS: atom_id res chain seq x y z
N MET A 1 -16.81 -82.30 -8.58
CA MET A 1 -18.11 -81.90 -9.13
C MET A 1 -17.88 -80.74 -10.09
N LYS A 2 -18.24 -80.92 -11.38
CA LYS A 2 -18.69 -79.97 -12.43
C LYS A 2 -17.97 -78.60 -12.54
N ASN A 3 -17.21 -78.36 -13.62
CA ASN A 3 -17.62 -77.72 -14.91
C ASN A 3 -18.10 -76.26 -14.72
N ASN A 4 -17.85 -75.25 -15.55
CA ASN A 4 -17.17 -74.99 -16.83
C ASN A 4 -17.34 -73.45 -17.06
N PHE A 5 -16.42 -72.74 -17.71
CA PHE A 5 -16.61 -72.03 -19.00
C PHE A 5 -15.51 -70.98 -19.30
N ARG A 6 -15.09 -71.02 -20.57
CA ARG A 6 -14.16 -70.12 -21.28
C ARG A 6 -14.87 -68.89 -21.87
N LEU A 7 -14.07 -67.87 -22.22
CA LEU A 7 -13.97 -67.07 -23.49
C LEU A 7 -13.60 -65.60 -23.16
N LEU A 8 -12.42 -65.09 -23.59
CA LEU A 8 -12.15 -64.31 -24.83
C LEU A 8 -13.08 -63.08 -24.98
N SER A 9 -12.69 -61.85 -25.33
CA SER A 9 -11.46 -61.22 -25.86
C SER A 9 -11.78 -59.73 -26.15
N ALA A 10 -10.74 -58.89 -26.32
CA ALA A 10 -10.72 -57.55 -26.97
C ALA A 10 -11.35 -56.37 -26.16
N SER A 11 -10.81 -55.15 -26.10
CA SER A 11 -10.02 -54.40 -27.09
C SER A 11 -9.14 -53.33 -26.41
N VAL A 12 -8.01 -53.04 -27.05
CA VAL A 12 -7.16 -51.87 -26.85
C VAL A 12 -7.96 -50.58 -27.06
N ALA A 13 -7.95 -49.69 -26.06
CA ALA A 13 -8.14 -48.25 -26.26
C ALA A 13 -6.84 -47.56 -25.82
N LEU A 14 -5.95 -47.41 -26.79
CA LEU A 14 -4.84 -46.49 -26.82
C LEU A 14 -5.40 -45.06 -26.81
N GLY A 15 -4.94 -44.19 -25.92
CA GLY A 15 -5.19 -42.75 -26.05
C GLY A 15 -5.09 -41.96 -24.76
N LEU A 16 -3.89 -41.42 -24.50
CA LEU A 16 -3.67 -40.20 -23.72
C LEU A 16 -4.34 -40.11 -22.34
N VAL A 17 -3.71 -40.71 -21.32
CA VAL A 17 -3.63 -40.07 -19.99
C VAL A 17 -2.15 -39.81 -19.69
N LEU A 18 -1.52 -39.04 -20.57
CA LEU A 18 -0.26 -38.37 -20.33
C LEU A 18 -0.52 -36.88 -20.61
N ALA A 19 -0.22 -36.06 -19.60
CA ALA A 19 -0.27 -34.60 -19.57
C ALA A 19 -1.64 -33.92 -19.32
N ALA A 20 -2.08 -33.93 -18.06
CA ALA A 20 -2.83 -32.82 -17.45
C ALA A 20 -2.60 -32.87 -15.92
N GLY A 21 -1.93 -31.95 -15.25
CA GLY A 21 -1.30 -30.71 -15.69
C GLY A 21 -0.32 -30.19 -14.62
N GLN A 22 0.70 -29.50 -15.13
CA GLN A 22 1.51 -28.46 -14.49
C GLN A 22 2.34 -28.81 -13.25
N ALA A 23 3.65 -28.83 -13.46
CA ALA A 23 4.64 -28.64 -12.41
C ALA A 23 4.24 -27.41 -11.57
N ALA A 24 4.02 -27.61 -10.26
CA ALA A 24 3.84 -26.52 -9.34
C ALA A 24 5.12 -25.67 -9.36
N HIS A 25 5.06 -24.46 -9.91
CA HIS A 25 6.15 -23.50 -9.80
C HIS A 25 6.45 -23.27 -8.31
N ALA A 26 7.70 -23.43 -7.91
CA ALA A 26 8.11 -23.18 -6.52
C ALA A 26 7.86 -21.70 -6.20
N LYS A 27 7.06 -21.44 -5.16
CA LYS A 27 6.74 -20.10 -4.68
C LYS A 27 8.05 -19.40 -4.25
N GLU A 28 8.32 -18.23 -4.81
CA GLU A 28 9.46 -17.41 -4.40
C GLU A 28 9.34 -17.07 -2.90
N GLN A 29 10.47 -17.07 -2.18
CA GLN A 29 10.49 -16.91 -0.72
C GLN A 29 9.83 -15.61 -0.24
N ILE A 30 9.89 -14.53 -1.02
CA ILE A 30 9.22 -13.28 -0.67
C ILE A 30 7.71 -13.46 -0.50
N TYR A 31 7.08 -14.30 -1.33
CA TYR A 31 5.64 -14.52 -1.26
C TYR A 31 5.24 -15.46 -0.11
N SER A 32 6.15 -16.27 0.43
CA SER A 32 5.87 -17.08 1.62
C SER A 32 5.91 -16.27 2.92
N LEU A 33 6.40 -15.04 2.87
CA LEU A 33 6.37 -14.10 3.99
C LEU A 33 5.03 -13.38 4.10
N MET A 34 4.17 -13.46 3.08
CA MET A 34 2.82 -12.88 3.16
C MET A 34 1.88 -13.80 3.94
N PRO A 35 1.00 -13.25 4.80
CA PRO A 35 0.80 -11.82 5.03
C PRO A 35 1.83 -11.25 6.02
N ASN A 36 2.49 -10.17 5.62
CA ASN A 36 3.34 -9.34 6.48
C ASN A 36 2.95 -7.88 6.25
N THR A 37 2.83 -7.10 7.32
CA THR A 37 2.39 -5.70 7.25
C THR A 37 3.33 -4.84 6.41
N ALA A 38 4.63 -5.09 6.44
CA ALA A 38 5.64 -4.41 5.62
C ALA A 38 5.62 -4.84 4.14
N LEU A 39 4.81 -5.83 3.76
CA LEU A 39 4.60 -6.27 2.37
C LEU A 39 3.21 -5.90 1.83
N SER A 40 2.46 -5.01 2.51
CA SER A 40 1.26 -4.39 1.95
C SER A 40 1.57 -3.77 0.58
N GLY A 41 0.79 -4.12 -0.45
CA GLY A 41 1.05 -3.73 -1.84
C GLY A 41 1.75 -4.77 -2.70
N VAL A 42 2.42 -5.76 -2.10
CA VAL A 42 2.98 -6.90 -2.85
C VAL A 42 1.84 -7.83 -3.27
N THR A 43 1.78 -8.13 -4.56
CA THR A 43 0.79 -9.06 -5.11
C THR A 43 1.35 -10.48 -5.11
N ASP A 44 0.79 -11.37 -4.30
CA ASP A 44 1.08 -12.81 -4.36
C ASP A 44 0.38 -13.45 -5.57
N PRO A 45 1.09 -13.94 -6.60
CA PRO A 45 0.45 -14.65 -7.70
C PRO A 45 -0.28 -15.93 -7.25
N TYR A 46 0.03 -16.44 -6.06
CA TYR A 46 -0.59 -17.63 -5.47
C TYR A 46 -1.59 -17.33 -4.34
N MET A 47 -2.08 -16.08 -4.22
CA MET A 47 -3.00 -15.70 -3.14
C MET A 47 -4.21 -16.63 -3.02
N ALA A 48 -4.60 -16.94 -1.79
CA ALA A 48 -5.71 -17.86 -1.51
C ALA A 48 -7.06 -17.27 -1.91
N ASP A 49 -7.98 -18.14 -2.30
CA ASP A 49 -9.39 -17.77 -2.48
C ASP A 49 -10.01 -17.29 -1.16
N ARG A 50 -10.88 -16.28 -1.21
CA ARG A 50 -11.52 -15.69 -0.03
C ARG A 50 -13.04 -15.90 0.01
N THR A 51 -13.63 -16.67 -0.91
CA THR A 51 -15.09 -16.85 -1.01
C THR A 51 -15.74 -17.50 0.22
N SER A 52 -14.98 -18.30 0.97
CA SER A 52 -15.44 -18.97 2.19
C SER A 52 -15.51 -18.07 3.43
N ILE A 53 -14.87 -16.89 3.38
CA ILE A 53 -14.87 -15.93 4.49
C ILE A 53 -16.22 -15.22 4.52
N ARG A 54 -16.94 -15.30 5.65
CA ARG A 54 -18.16 -14.51 5.89
C ARG A 54 -17.81 -13.02 6.02
N LYS A 55 -18.30 -12.19 5.09
CA LYS A 55 -18.06 -10.72 5.03
C LYS A 55 -19.34 -9.89 5.18
N ALA A 56 -20.47 -10.55 5.45
CA ALA A 56 -21.78 -9.94 5.66
C ALA A 56 -22.26 -8.98 4.57
N TRP A 57 -21.85 -9.17 3.31
CA TRP A 57 -22.24 -8.30 2.21
C TRP A 57 -23.66 -8.64 1.69
N PRO A 58 -24.66 -7.75 1.86
CA PRO A 58 -26.06 -8.04 1.54
C PRO A 58 -26.40 -7.93 0.05
N LYS A 59 -25.41 -7.63 -0.81
CA LYS A 59 -25.52 -7.38 -2.27
C LYS A 59 -26.43 -6.22 -2.69
N LYS A 60 -27.33 -5.74 -1.83
CA LYS A 60 -28.23 -4.59 -2.03
C LYS A 60 -28.31 -3.74 -0.76
N PRO A 61 -28.50 -2.42 -0.88
CA PRO A 61 -28.70 -1.54 0.27
C PRO A 61 -30.09 -1.76 0.90
N ALA A 62 -30.26 -1.38 2.17
CA ALA A 62 -31.57 -1.42 2.81
C ALA A 62 -32.54 -0.38 2.21
N ASP A 63 -32.02 0.81 1.86
CA ASP A 63 -32.72 1.84 1.10
C ASP A 63 -32.03 2.03 -0.26
N PRO A 64 -32.68 1.65 -1.38
CA PRO A 64 -32.14 1.85 -2.72
C PRO A 64 -31.87 3.33 -3.08
N ALA A 65 -32.52 4.29 -2.44
CA ALA A 65 -32.30 5.72 -2.71
C ALA A 65 -31.09 6.29 -1.95
N HIS A 66 -30.80 5.76 -0.76
CA HIS A 66 -29.81 6.33 0.15
C HIS A 66 -28.99 5.25 0.86
N LEU A 67 -27.79 4.96 0.34
CA LEU A 67 -26.83 4.13 1.06
C LEU A 67 -26.32 4.87 2.31
N LYS A 68 -26.50 4.29 3.50
CA LYS A 68 -25.95 4.83 4.75
C LYS A 68 -24.55 4.26 5.00
N VAL A 69 -23.56 5.14 4.98
CA VAL A 69 -22.14 4.79 5.14
C VAL A 69 -21.66 5.30 6.48
N GLY A 70 -21.26 4.40 7.38
CA GLY A 70 -20.44 4.76 8.54
C GLY A 70 -18.98 4.84 8.13
N TRP A 71 -18.27 5.90 8.49
CA TRP A 71 -16.86 6.07 8.14
C TRP A 71 -16.06 6.48 9.37
N THR A 72 -15.00 5.74 9.70
CA THR A 72 -14.06 6.10 10.78
C THR A 72 -12.65 6.26 10.22
N GLU A 73 -12.13 7.48 10.31
CA GLU A 73 -10.80 7.86 9.85
C GLU A 73 -9.80 7.84 11.01
N ILE A 74 -8.55 7.45 10.74
CA ILE A 74 -7.47 7.46 11.72
C ILE A 74 -7.18 8.87 12.25
N THR A 75 -7.11 9.88 11.38
CA THR A 75 -6.84 11.28 11.73
C THR A 75 -7.24 12.22 10.59
N LEU A 76 -7.29 13.54 10.85
CA LEU A 76 -7.30 14.59 9.82
C LEU A 76 -6.06 15.49 9.90
N GLY A 77 -5.00 15.02 10.56
CA GLY A 77 -3.85 15.82 10.96
C GLY A 77 -2.89 16.24 9.83
N ASN A 78 -3.11 15.82 8.59
CA ASN A 78 -2.29 16.24 7.45
C ASN A 78 -3.13 16.41 6.16
N PRO A 79 -2.59 17.05 5.11
CA PRO A 79 -3.34 17.34 3.88
C PRO A 79 -3.91 16.11 3.16
N TRP A 80 -3.29 14.93 3.32
CA TRP A 80 -3.76 13.72 2.67
C TRP A 80 -5.16 13.34 3.13
N PHE A 81 -5.37 13.31 4.44
CA PHE A 81 -6.64 12.96 5.07
C PHE A 81 -7.73 14.01 4.81
N VAL A 82 -7.36 15.30 4.77
CA VAL A 82 -8.29 16.39 4.47
C VAL A 82 -8.85 16.27 3.05
N GLU A 83 -7.99 16.00 2.07
CA GLU A 83 -8.41 15.83 0.68
C GLU A 83 -9.13 14.50 0.44
N LEU A 84 -8.81 13.45 1.21
CA LEU A 84 -9.60 12.23 1.25
C LEU A 84 -11.04 12.52 1.69
N ALA A 85 -11.22 13.23 2.80
CA ALA A 85 -12.55 13.59 3.32
C ALA A 85 -13.33 14.48 2.35
N LYS A 86 -12.64 15.35 1.59
CA LYS A 86 -13.25 16.11 0.49
C LYS A 86 -13.74 15.16 -0.63
N GLY A 87 -12.91 14.24 -1.09
CA GLY A 87 -13.28 13.25 -2.12
C GLY A 87 -14.48 12.41 -1.70
N VAL A 88 -14.51 11.93 -0.46
CA VAL A 88 -15.65 11.19 0.12
C VAL A 88 -16.93 12.02 0.07
N ARG A 89 -16.89 13.27 0.55
CA ARG A 89 -18.08 14.14 0.59
C ARG A 89 -18.63 14.42 -0.81
N GLN A 90 -17.76 14.77 -1.76
CA GLN A 90 -18.15 15.10 -3.13
C GLN A 90 -18.77 13.89 -3.84
N THR A 91 -18.14 12.72 -3.75
CA THR A 91 -18.63 11.52 -4.42
C THR A 91 -19.86 10.93 -3.72
N SER A 92 -19.97 11.07 -2.39
CA SER A 92 -21.20 10.69 -1.67
C SER A 92 -22.38 11.53 -2.14
N ALA A 93 -22.19 12.86 -2.28
CA ALA A 93 -23.22 13.76 -2.79
C ALA A 93 -23.64 13.43 -4.22
N LYS A 94 -22.67 13.09 -5.10
CA LYS A 94 -22.93 12.62 -6.48
C LYS A 94 -23.89 11.43 -6.53
N TYR A 95 -23.77 10.49 -5.59
CA TYR A 95 -24.59 9.28 -5.55
C TYR A 95 -25.78 9.33 -4.57
N GLY A 96 -25.99 10.45 -3.87
CA GLY A 96 -27.04 10.56 -2.86
C GLY A 96 -26.81 9.71 -1.60
N PHE A 97 -25.57 9.32 -1.32
CA PHE A 97 -25.21 8.54 -0.14
C PHE A 97 -25.21 9.43 1.11
N VAL A 98 -25.62 8.85 2.24
CA VAL A 98 -25.57 9.49 3.55
C VAL A 98 -24.36 8.95 4.30
N THR A 99 -23.26 9.71 4.24
CA THR A 99 -22.00 9.33 4.87
C THR A 99 -21.80 10.06 6.19
N ASP A 100 -21.64 9.31 7.27
CA ASP A 100 -21.24 9.82 8.58
C ASP A 100 -19.76 9.52 8.84
N MET A 101 -18.94 10.56 8.73
CA MET A 101 -17.49 10.48 8.95
C MET A 101 -17.13 10.93 10.36
N GLN A 102 -16.46 10.05 11.08
CA GLN A 102 -15.93 10.26 12.41
C GLN A 102 -14.40 10.06 12.39
N VAL A 103 -13.70 10.72 13.31
CA VAL A 103 -12.23 10.66 13.40
C VAL A 103 -11.86 10.04 14.74
N ALA A 104 -10.96 9.05 14.70
CA ALA A 104 -10.50 8.30 15.87
C ALA A 104 -9.29 8.95 16.57
N ASP A 105 -8.59 9.85 15.88
CA ASP A 105 -7.37 10.52 16.39
C ASP A 105 -6.29 9.53 16.84
N GLY A 106 -6.12 8.43 16.09
CA GLY A 106 -5.17 7.36 16.40
C GLY A 106 -5.58 6.44 17.56
N ASP A 107 -6.75 6.66 18.19
CA ASP A 107 -7.20 5.87 19.33
C ASP A 107 -8.06 4.67 18.91
N LEU A 108 -7.54 3.47 19.16
CA LEU A 108 -8.20 2.21 18.82
C LEU A 108 -9.54 2.02 19.56
N GLN A 109 -9.64 2.41 20.84
CA GLN A 109 -10.86 2.21 21.62
C GLN A 109 -11.99 3.12 21.12
N ARG A 110 -11.64 4.36 20.77
CA ARG A 110 -12.51 5.32 20.12
C ARG A 110 -12.95 4.77 18.76
N GLN A 111 -12.03 4.32 17.91
CA GLN A 111 -12.39 3.73 16.61
C GLN A 111 -13.36 2.56 16.77
N CYS A 112 -13.10 1.64 17.70
CA CYS A 112 -14.01 0.53 17.96
C CYS A 112 -15.39 1.00 18.48
N SER A 113 -15.43 2.04 19.32
CA SER A 113 -16.70 2.63 19.80
C SER A 113 -17.49 3.29 18.66
N GLN A 114 -16.81 3.92 17.71
CA GLN A 114 -17.43 4.50 16.51
C GLN A 114 -18.03 3.40 15.62
N ILE A 115 -17.30 2.30 15.43
CA ILE A 115 -17.80 1.11 14.72
C ILE A 115 -19.07 0.56 15.41
N ASP A 116 -19.06 0.39 16.73
CA ASP A 116 -20.23 -0.10 17.48
C ASP A 116 -21.43 0.86 17.38
N ASN A 117 -21.19 2.16 17.33
CA ASN A 117 -22.24 3.17 17.09
C ASN A 117 -22.83 3.06 15.68
N PHE A 118 -22.02 2.83 14.65
CA PHE A 118 -22.50 2.57 13.29
C PHE A 118 -23.35 1.30 13.22
N VAL A 119 -22.96 0.26 13.96
CA VAL A 119 -23.76 -0.97 14.09
C VAL A 119 -25.12 -0.68 14.72
N THR A 120 -25.15 0.04 15.83
CA THR A 120 -26.40 0.40 16.52
C THR A 120 -27.33 1.23 15.63
N ARG A 121 -26.77 2.12 14.81
CA ARG A 121 -27.49 2.94 13.83
C ARG A 121 -27.84 2.20 12.53
N LYS A 122 -27.49 0.92 12.42
CA LYS A 122 -27.79 0.06 11.28
C LYS A 122 -27.32 0.70 9.97
N MET A 123 -26.04 1.08 9.90
CA MET A 123 -25.41 1.49 8.65
C MET A 123 -25.43 0.33 7.64
N ASP A 124 -25.50 0.63 6.36
CA ASP A 124 -25.51 -0.39 5.30
C ASP A 124 -24.10 -0.95 5.03
N VAL A 125 -23.08 -0.14 5.29
CA VAL A 125 -21.66 -0.48 5.18
C VAL A 125 -20.84 0.42 6.11
N ILE A 126 -19.72 -0.11 6.60
CA ILE A 126 -18.74 0.66 7.37
C ILE A 126 -17.42 0.71 6.61
N VAL A 127 -16.86 1.90 6.48
CA VAL A 127 -15.49 2.13 5.98
C VAL A 127 -14.60 2.49 7.17
N VAL A 128 -13.46 1.82 7.26
CA VAL A 128 -12.48 2.00 8.35
C VAL A 128 -11.12 2.34 7.75
N ASP A 129 -10.48 3.43 8.16
CA ASP A 129 -9.02 3.57 8.08
C ASP A 129 -8.41 3.09 9.41
N PRO A 130 -7.84 1.88 9.47
CA PRO A 130 -7.41 1.26 10.72
C PRO A 130 -6.39 2.10 11.51
N THR A 131 -6.69 2.36 12.79
CA THR A 131 -5.71 2.93 13.74
C THR A 131 -4.64 1.91 14.15
N ASP A 132 -4.95 0.62 14.07
CA ASP A 132 -4.08 -0.50 14.42
C ASP A 132 -4.32 -1.66 13.45
N THR A 133 -3.27 -2.42 13.11
CA THR A 133 -3.38 -3.50 12.12
C THR A 133 -4.01 -4.77 12.69
N ILE A 134 -3.85 -5.08 13.98
CA ILE A 134 -4.30 -6.34 14.59
C ILE A 134 -5.53 -6.11 15.49
N GLY A 135 -5.47 -5.15 16.40
CA GLY A 135 -6.47 -4.85 17.41
C GLY A 135 -7.83 -4.43 16.82
N VAL A 136 -7.84 -3.79 15.65
CA VAL A 136 -9.07 -3.36 14.96
C VAL A 136 -9.94 -4.54 14.52
N ALA A 137 -9.35 -5.71 14.29
CA ALA A 137 -10.04 -6.88 13.73
C ALA A 137 -11.23 -7.32 14.58
N LYS A 138 -11.13 -7.20 15.92
CA LYS A 138 -12.22 -7.56 16.84
C LYS A 138 -13.47 -6.70 16.60
N CYS A 139 -13.33 -5.38 16.48
CA CYS A 139 -14.48 -4.51 16.29
C CYS A 139 -15.00 -4.52 14.84
N ILE A 140 -14.13 -4.69 13.85
CA ILE A 140 -14.54 -5.01 12.46
C ILE A 140 -15.42 -6.26 12.45
N ASN A 141 -14.96 -7.33 13.12
CA ASN A 141 -15.69 -8.60 13.13
C ASN A 141 -17.03 -8.49 13.86
N ARG A 142 -17.18 -7.64 14.88
CA ARG A 142 -18.50 -7.36 15.48
C ARG A 142 -19.49 -6.75 14.49
N ALA A 143 -19.05 -5.80 13.67
CA ALA A 143 -19.90 -5.24 12.61
C ALA A 143 -20.33 -6.30 11.60
N VAL A 144 -19.40 -7.15 11.16
CA VAL A 144 -19.69 -8.27 10.27
C VAL A 144 -20.66 -9.28 10.91
N ASP A 145 -20.50 -9.58 12.20
CA ASP A 145 -21.41 -10.49 12.90
C ASP A 145 -22.83 -9.91 13.01
N ALA A 146 -22.94 -8.59 13.17
CA ALA A 146 -24.20 -7.84 13.12
C ALA A 146 -24.79 -7.67 11.71
N GLY A 147 -24.14 -8.23 10.67
CA GLY A 147 -24.66 -8.22 9.30
C GLY A 147 -24.25 -7.02 8.47
N ILE A 148 -23.26 -6.23 8.91
CA ILE A 148 -22.79 -5.04 8.19
C ILE A 148 -21.42 -5.34 7.58
N PRO A 149 -21.25 -5.23 6.24
CA PRO A 149 -19.97 -5.42 5.60
C PRO A 149 -19.01 -4.27 5.94
N VAL A 150 -17.72 -4.61 5.97
CA VAL A 150 -16.65 -3.63 6.23
C VAL A 150 -15.71 -3.56 5.04
N VAL A 151 -15.42 -2.34 4.60
CA VAL A 151 -14.33 -2.01 3.67
C VAL A 151 -13.28 -1.25 4.46
N THR A 152 -12.01 -1.47 4.17
CA THR A 152 -10.94 -0.64 4.74
C THR A 152 -10.34 0.26 3.68
N ILE A 153 -9.65 1.31 4.10
CA ILE A 153 -8.86 2.16 3.22
C ILE A 153 -7.46 2.36 3.81
N GLY A 154 -6.49 2.66 2.94
CA GLY A 154 -5.12 2.94 3.38
C GLY A 154 -4.45 1.75 4.07
N THR A 155 -4.55 1.69 5.40
CA THR A 155 -3.93 0.64 6.22
C THR A 155 -4.64 -0.71 6.03
N VAL A 156 -3.86 -1.76 5.75
CA VAL A 156 -4.38 -3.12 5.59
C VAL A 156 -4.36 -3.81 6.95
N PRO A 157 -5.51 -4.26 7.48
CA PRO A 157 -5.53 -4.98 8.74
C PRO A 157 -5.00 -6.41 8.59
N ASP A 158 -4.76 -7.04 9.73
CA ASP A 158 -4.45 -8.45 9.87
C ASP A 158 -5.55 -9.32 9.22
N PRO A 159 -5.19 -10.47 8.60
CA PRO A 159 -6.16 -11.33 7.93
C PRO A 159 -7.31 -11.87 8.79
N SER A 160 -7.21 -11.79 10.12
CA SER A 160 -8.32 -12.09 11.02
C SER A 160 -9.49 -11.11 10.89
N ALA A 161 -9.32 -9.93 10.29
CA ALA A 161 -10.39 -9.00 9.97
C ALA A 161 -11.19 -9.46 8.73
N ARG A 162 -12.48 -9.75 8.89
CA ARG A 162 -13.35 -10.26 7.81
C ARG A 162 -13.91 -9.16 6.90
N ILE A 163 -13.02 -8.34 6.36
CA ILE A 163 -13.35 -7.22 5.45
C ILE A 163 -13.60 -7.71 4.02
N LEU A 164 -14.28 -6.89 3.20
CA LEU A 164 -14.38 -7.08 1.75
C LEU A 164 -13.00 -6.94 1.09
N THR A 165 -12.40 -5.77 1.22
CA THR A 165 -11.04 -5.44 0.76
C THR A 165 -10.57 -4.15 1.41
N THR A 166 -9.29 -3.81 1.21
CA THR A 166 -8.71 -2.50 1.48
C THR A 166 -8.58 -1.73 0.17
N ILE A 167 -9.18 -0.55 0.06
CA ILE A 167 -8.98 0.35 -1.08
C ILE A 167 -7.81 1.29 -0.76
N SER A 168 -6.71 1.19 -1.49
CA SER A 168 -5.54 2.02 -1.25
C SER A 168 -4.71 2.18 -2.52
N PRO A 169 -3.98 3.28 -2.73
CA PRO A 169 -2.85 3.26 -3.64
C PRO A 169 -1.81 2.23 -3.15
N ASN A 170 -0.96 1.71 -4.04
CA ASN A 170 -0.03 0.63 -3.70
C ASN A 170 1.18 1.18 -2.91
N PRO A 171 1.33 0.90 -1.60
CA PRO A 171 2.41 1.51 -0.82
C PRO A 171 3.79 0.92 -1.16
N TYR A 172 3.89 -0.41 -1.25
CA TYR A 172 5.16 -1.07 -1.54
C TYR A 172 5.68 -0.78 -2.94
N GLU A 173 4.85 -0.89 -3.97
CA GLU A 173 5.30 -0.68 -5.35
C GLU A 173 5.63 0.80 -5.64
N ASN A 174 4.93 1.75 -5.02
CA ASN A 174 5.32 3.16 -5.08
C ASN A 174 6.70 3.38 -4.45
N GLY A 175 6.93 2.81 -3.26
CA GLY A 175 8.23 2.83 -2.61
C GLY A 175 9.30 2.16 -3.47
N PHE A 176 9.01 0.99 -4.03
CA PHE A 176 9.94 0.25 -4.88
C PHE A 176 10.42 1.08 -6.07
N GLY A 177 9.49 1.69 -6.81
CA GLY A 177 9.85 2.56 -7.94
C GLY A 177 10.65 3.80 -7.51
N ALA A 178 10.29 4.43 -6.38
CA ALA A 178 11.06 5.55 -5.84
C ALA A 178 12.48 5.14 -5.42
N GLY A 179 12.64 3.96 -4.80
CA GLY A 179 13.93 3.38 -4.45
C GLY A 179 14.80 3.06 -5.65
N GLU A 180 14.22 2.49 -6.71
CA GLU A 180 14.92 2.28 -7.98
C GLU A 180 15.43 3.61 -8.55
N TYR A 181 14.61 4.67 -8.52
CA TYR A 181 15.01 5.99 -8.99
C TYR A 181 16.16 6.57 -8.16
N ILE A 182 16.10 6.46 -6.82
CA ILE A 182 17.20 6.88 -5.92
C ILE A 182 18.53 6.23 -6.33
N ALA A 183 18.53 4.91 -6.54
CA ALA A 183 19.73 4.16 -6.93
C ALA A 183 20.24 4.54 -8.33
N LYS A 184 19.34 4.68 -9.32
CA LYS A 184 19.69 5.14 -10.68
C LYS A 184 20.31 6.54 -10.64
N SER A 185 19.70 7.48 -9.92
CA SER A 185 20.19 8.85 -9.80
C SER A 185 21.52 8.95 -9.02
N ALA A 186 21.82 8.00 -8.13
CA ALA A 186 23.11 7.93 -7.46
C ALA A 186 24.23 7.39 -8.38
N GLY A 187 23.88 6.45 -9.26
CA GLY A 187 24.83 5.70 -10.07
C GLY A 187 25.44 4.50 -9.32
N ALA A 188 25.77 3.44 -10.07
CA ALA A 188 26.12 2.12 -9.55
C ALA A 188 27.30 2.08 -8.57
N ASN A 189 28.21 3.05 -8.63
CA ASN A 189 29.42 3.08 -7.80
C ASN A 189 29.41 4.09 -6.66
N THR A 190 28.48 5.04 -6.66
CA THR A 190 28.36 6.07 -5.62
C THR A 190 27.69 5.47 -4.38
N PRO A 191 28.30 5.50 -3.19
CA PRO A 191 27.66 4.99 -1.98
C PRO A 191 26.39 5.79 -1.63
N ILE A 192 25.33 5.07 -1.23
CA ILE A 192 24.14 5.66 -0.61
C ILE A 192 24.29 5.50 0.90
N THR A 193 24.46 6.61 1.60
CA THR A 193 24.36 6.68 3.06
C THR A 193 23.08 7.42 3.39
N ALA A 194 22.05 6.67 3.78
CA ALA A 194 20.71 7.21 3.98
C ALA A 194 20.32 7.26 5.46
N ALA A 195 19.40 8.15 5.79
CA ALA A 195 18.54 8.01 6.95
C ALA A 195 17.08 7.81 6.51
N LEU A 196 16.32 7.05 7.30
CA LEU A 196 14.92 6.76 7.04
C LEU A 196 14.02 7.56 7.99
N ILE A 197 12.99 8.20 7.46
CA ILE A 197 11.92 8.81 8.25
C ILE A 197 10.63 8.05 7.97
N ILE A 198 10.16 7.30 8.97
CA ILE A 198 8.94 6.52 8.90
C ILE A 198 7.77 7.32 9.50
N GLY A 199 6.55 7.11 9.02
CA GLY A 199 5.36 7.70 9.59
C GLY A 199 5.13 7.20 11.02
N VAL A 200 4.65 5.96 11.13
CA VAL A 200 4.42 5.27 12.41
C VAL A 200 4.93 3.84 12.27
N LEU A 201 5.82 3.42 13.17
CA LEU A 201 6.31 2.05 13.22
C LEU A 201 5.17 1.08 13.57
N GLY A 202 5.08 -0.06 12.88
CA GLY A 202 3.98 -1.01 13.00
C GLY A 202 2.76 -0.69 12.13
N ASN A 203 2.66 0.50 11.52
CA ASN A 203 1.63 0.78 10.52
C ASN A 203 2.00 0.13 9.17
N SER A 204 1.11 -0.67 8.59
CA SER A 204 1.40 -1.42 7.36
C SER A 204 1.77 -0.51 6.18
N THR A 205 1.13 0.66 6.08
CA THR A 205 1.35 1.58 4.96
C THR A 205 2.71 2.29 5.10
N SER A 206 3.07 2.76 6.30
CA SER A 206 4.42 3.29 6.58
C SER A 206 5.50 2.29 6.25
N GLU A 207 5.37 1.09 6.81
CA GLU A 207 6.39 0.06 6.69
C GLU A 207 6.54 -0.40 5.25
N SER A 208 5.45 -0.59 4.51
CA SER A 208 5.52 -0.98 3.11
C SER A 208 6.14 0.06 2.19
N ARG A 209 5.88 1.35 2.43
CA ARG A 209 6.51 2.44 1.66
C ARG A 209 8.03 2.43 1.83
N LEU A 210 8.53 2.40 3.06
CA LEU A 210 9.98 2.36 3.30
C LEU A 210 10.61 1.03 2.90
N ASN A 211 9.96 -0.09 3.18
CA ASN A 211 10.42 -1.41 2.71
C ASN A 211 10.52 -1.42 1.19
N GLY A 212 9.53 -0.87 0.50
CA GLY A 212 9.54 -0.66 -0.95
C GLY A 212 10.76 0.15 -1.37
N MET A 213 11.01 1.32 -0.78
CA MET A 213 12.18 2.15 -1.13
C MET A 213 13.51 1.44 -0.89
N VAL A 214 13.67 0.77 0.25
CA VAL A 214 14.88 -0.03 0.54
C VAL A 214 15.03 -1.14 -0.50
N SER A 215 13.96 -1.87 -0.80
CA SER A 215 13.93 -2.96 -1.77
C SER A 215 14.20 -2.51 -3.20
N GLY A 216 13.70 -1.34 -3.61
CA GLY A 216 13.96 -0.74 -4.91
C GLY A 216 15.43 -0.34 -5.08
N ILE A 217 16.03 0.28 -4.05
CA ILE A 217 17.47 0.58 -4.04
C ILE A 217 18.28 -0.70 -4.15
N VAL A 218 17.94 -1.70 -3.33
CA VAL A 218 18.63 -3.00 -3.30
C VAL A 218 18.53 -3.70 -4.64
N TYR A 219 17.32 -3.79 -5.22
CA TYR A 219 17.10 -4.41 -6.52
C TYR A 219 17.93 -3.73 -7.62
N GLU A 220 17.88 -2.40 -7.71
CA GLU A 220 18.62 -1.67 -8.73
C GLU A 220 20.13 -1.83 -8.55
N ARG A 221 20.64 -1.82 -7.31
CA ARG A 221 22.06 -2.08 -7.01
C ARG A 221 22.46 -3.50 -7.39
N MET A 222 21.64 -4.48 -7.04
CA MET A 222 21.91 -5.88 -7.41
C MET A 222 21.99 -6.05 -8.92
N LYS A 223 21.09 -5.42 -9.68
CA LYS A 223 21.12 -5.43 -11.14
C LYS A 223 22.37 -4.74 -11.67
N ALA A 224 22.66 -3.51 -11.21
CA ALA A 224 23.79 -2.71 -11.69
C ALA A 224 25.17 -3.31 -11.35
N LEU A 225 25.25 -4.12 -10.30
CA LEU A 225 26.47 -4.80 -9.84
C LEU A 225 26.55 -6.28 -10.28
N GLY A 226 25.60 -6.74 -11.10
CA GLY A 226 25.60 -8.11 -11.65
C GLY A 226 25.33 -9.23 -10.62
N LEU A 227 24.63 -8.92 -9.52
CA LEU A 227 24.32 -9.87 -8.45
C LEU A 227 23.05 -10.69 -8.71
N SER A 228 21.99 -10.03 -9.17
CA SER A 228 20.76 -10.68 -9.66
C SER A 228 19.94 -9.67 -10.46
N THR A 229 19.18 -10.16 -11.44
CA THR A 229 18.19 -9.37 -12.19
C THR A 229 16.76 -9.69 -11.78
N LYS A 230 16.55 -10.69 -10.90
CA LYS A 230 15.22 -11.10 -10.45
C LYS A 230 14.70 -10.11 -9.42
N LYS A 231 13.51 -9.54 -9.68
CA LYS A 231 12.84 -8.61 -8.75
C LYS A 231 12.68 -9.23 -7.37
N ALA A 232 12.26 -10.50 -7.30
CA ALA A 232 12.03 -11.22 -6.05
C ALA A 232 13.25 -11.35 -5.15
N ASP A 233 14.45 -11.54 -5.72
CA ASP A 233 15.68 -11.58 -4.94
C ASP A 233 15.97 -10.21 -4.30
N GLY A 234 15.76 -9.14 -5.06
CA GLY A 234 15.88 -7.76 -4.58
C GLY A 234 14.87 -7.42 -3.48
N MET A 235 13.60 -7.80 -3.68
CA MET A 235 12.54 -7.64 -2.69
C MET A 235 12.86 -8.40 -1.39
N LEU A 236 13.33 -9.64 -1.50
CA LEU A 236 13.67 -10.45 -0.34
C LEU A 236 14.86 -9.90 0.46
N ARG A 237 15.94 -9.48 -0.23
CA ARG A 237 17.10 -8.88 0.44
C ARG A 237 16.74 -7.53 1.04
N GLY A 238 15.99 -6.71 0.32
CA GLY A 238 15.48 -5.42 0.80
C GLY A 238 14.61 -5.55 2.04
N TYR A 239 13.65 -6.48 2.03
CA TYR A 239 12.84 -6.81 3.20
C TYR A 239 13.70 -7.17 4.42
N LYS A 240 14.71 -8.03 4.25
CA LYS A 240 15.60 -8.42 5.36
C LYS A 240 16.39 -7.23 5.93
N LEU A 241 16.89 -6.36 5.06
CA LEU A 241 17.60 -5.14 5.47
C LEU A 241 16.66 -4.13 6.15
N PHE A 242 15.44 -3.98 5.67
CA PHE A 242 14.45 -3.12 6.30
C PHE A 242 14.02 -3.65 7.68
N GLU A 243 13.80 -4.96 7.81
CA GLU A 243 13.53 -5.59 9.12
C GLU A 243 14.70 -5.44 10.09
N GLN A 244 15.94 -5.43 9.60
CA GLN A 244 17.11 -5.08 10.41
C GLN A 244 17.06 -3.60 10.83
N ALA A 245 16.84 -2.66 9.91
CA ALA A 245 16.71 -1.23 10.23
C ALA A 245 15.63 -0.96 11.28
N LYS A 246 14.48 -1.62 11.21
CA LYS A 246 13.41 -1.51 12.22
C LYS A 246 13.86 -1.95 13.62
N LYS A 247 14.71 -2.98 13.70
CA LYS A 247 15.18 -3.54 14.97
C LYS A 247 16.35 -2.77 15.58
N THR A 248 17.27 -2.28 14.75
CA THR A 248 18.55 -1.71 15.22
C THR A 248 18.74 -0.25 14.85
N GLY A 249 17.82 0.35 14.10
CA GLY A 249 17.92 1.73 13.57
C GLY A 249 18.86 1.89 12.38
N HIS A 250 19.61 0.85 11.98
CA HIS A 250 20.65 0.94 10.96
C HIS A 250 20.95 -0.40 10.28
N PHE A 251 21.56 -0.35 9.10
CA PHE A 251 22.25 -1.48 8.47
C PHE A 251 23.39 -0.99 7.58
N ASP A 252 24.33 -1.87 7.24
CA ASP A 252 25.35 -1.64 6.23
C ASP A 252 25.43 -2.85 5.30
N ASP A 253 25.28 -2.61 4.01
CA ASP A 253 25.50 -3.60 2.96
C ASP A 253 26.63 -3.11 2.02
N PRO A 254 27.90 -3.46 2.33
CA PRO A 254 29.05 -3.01 1.55
C PRO A 254 29.03 -3.51 0.11
N GLN A 255 28.43 -4.68 -0.14
CA GLN A 255 28.32 -5.23 -1.50
C GLN A 255 27.43 -4.37 -2.37
N LEU A 256 26.35 -3.79 -1.79
CA LEU A 256 25.44 -2.88 -2.49
C LEU A 256 25.88 -1.42 -2.41
N LYS A 257 26.93 -1.11 -1.64
CA LYS A 257 27.34 0.27 -1.30
C LYS A 257 26.16 1.08 -0.75
N PHE A 258 25.34 0.44 0.06
CA PHE A 258 24.13 1.03 0.62
C PHE A 258 24.10 0.78 2.13
N LYS A 259 24.04 1.87 2.89
CA LYS A 259 23.87 1.82 4.34
C LYS A 259 22.78 2.79 4.79
N VAL A 260 22.07 2.41 5.83
CA VAL A 260 21.14 3.26 6.57
C VAL A 260 21.76 3.52 7.94
N VAL A 261 21.93 4.79 8.30
CA VAL A 261 22.59 5.19 9.56
C VAL A 261 21.61 5.51 10.69
N ALA A 262 20.36 5.81 10.36
CA ALA A 262 19.32 6.12 11.32
C ALA A 262 17.92 5.82 10.74
N LEU A 263 16.98 5.51 11.64
CA LEU A 263 15.55 5.43 11.40
C LEU A 263 14.84 6.20 12.51
N ALA A 264 13.99 7.16 12.15
CA ALA A 264 13.21 7.95 13.09
C ALA A 264 11.74 8.09 12.65
N GLU A 265 10.83 8.30 13.59
CA GLU A 265 9.41 8.53 13.30
C GLU A 265 9.11 10.01 13.08
N GLY A 266 8.40 10.36 12.01
CA GLY A 266 7.92 11.71 11.73
C GLY A 266 6.40 11.86 11.73
N LYS A 267 5.65 10.79 12.05
CA LYS A 267 4.20 10.82 12.31
C LYS A 267 3.37 11.45 11.18
N TRP A 268 3.83 11.30 9.93
CA TRP A 268 3.19 11.79 8.72
C TRP A 268 3.04 13.31 8.57
N THR A 269 3.66 14.10 9.43
CA THR A 269 3.49 15.56 9.48
C THR A 269 4.77 16.27 9.03
N GLU A 270 4.64 17.51 8.57
CA GLU A 270 5.82 18.32 8.26
C GLU A 270 6.66 18.56 9.51
N GLU A 271 6.01 18.83 10.64
CA GLU A 271 6.64 19.09 11.93
C GLU A 271 7.40 17.86 12.45
N GLY A 272 6.78 16.67 12.39
CA GLY A 272 7.44 15.45 12.80
C GLY A 272 8.60 15.06 11.87
N GLY A 273 8.44 15.26 10.55
CA GLY A 273 9.54 15.06 9.60
C GLY A 273 10.70 16.04 9.80
N LEU A 274 10.41 17.29 10.17
CA LEU A 274 11.42 18.29 10.53
C LEU A 274 12.19 17.85 11.78
N ALA A 275 11.49 17.53 12.87
CA ALA A 275 12.12 17.13 14.13
C ALA A 275 13.00 15.88 13.95
N ALA A 276 12.48 14.85 13.27
CA ALA A 276 13.24 13.65 12.96
C ALA A 276 14.50 13.96 12.13
N ALA A 277 14.39 14.84 11.12
CA ALA A 277 15.53 15.23 10.31
C ALA A 277 16.55 16.05 11.08
N GLU A 278 16.15 16.95 11.97
CA GLU A 278 17.07 17.74 12.81
C GLU A 278 17.89 16.84 13.73
N ASP A 279 17.27 15.86 14.38
CA ASP A 279 17.95 14.86 15.22
C ASP A 279 18.95 14.03 14.39
N ILE A 280 18.51 13.53 13.23
CA ILE A 280 19.34 12.77 12.30
C ILE A 280 20.54 13.60 11.81
N LEU A 281 20.32 14.85 11.42
CA LEU A 281 21.36 15.71 10.87
C LEU A 281 22.37 16.12 11.93
N THR A 282 21.93 16.28 13.18
CA THR A 282 22.83 16.49 14.33
C THR A 282 23.76 15.30 14.52
N ALA A 283 23.26 14.07 14.43
CA ALA A 283 24.06 12.86 14.61
C ALA A 283 24.90 12.47 13.40
N HIS A 284 24.40 12.70 12.18
CA HIS A 284 24.92 12.05 10.96
C HIS A 284 25.03 12.98 9.74
N GLY A 285 24.71 14.28 9.85
CA GLY A 285 24.68 15.23 8.73
C GLY A 285 26.01 15.47 8.03
N THR A 286 27.13 15.04 8.61
CA THR A 286 28.46 15.06 7.97
C THR A 286 28.74 13.84 7.11
N THR A 287 27.95 12.76 7.24
CA THR A 287 28.22 11.46 6.59
C THR A 287 27.12 11.00 5.65
N LEU A 288 25.87 11.35 5.92
CA LEU A 288 24.75 10.96 5.06
C LEU A 288 24.64 11.86 3.83
N ASN A 289 24.13 11.28 2.75
CA ASN A 289 23.84 11.98 1.49
C ASN A 289 22.38 11.81 1.02
N TYR A 290 21.57 11.03 1.74
CA TYR A 290 20.14 10.89 1.50
C TYR A 290 19.32 10.94 2.79
N ILE A 291 18.19 11.66 2.77
CA ILE A 291 17.07 11.45 3.69
C ILE A 291 15.91 10.89 2.89
N ILE A 292 15.38 9.77 3.34
CA ILE A 292 14.35 8.99 2.67
C ILE A 292 13.12 8.97 3.58
N ALA A 293 12.07 9.70 3.22
CA ALA A 293 10.82 9.76 3.97
C ALA A 293 9.73 8.92 3.28
N ASP A 294 8.86 8.26 4.02
CA ASP A 294 7.76 7.52 3.39
C ASP A 294 6.63 8.42 2.83
N ASN A 295 6.50 9.69 3.24
CA ASN A 295 5.56 10.63 2.62
C ASN A 295 6.13 12.03 2.34
N ASP A 296 5.37 12.79 1.54
CA ASP A 296 5.76 14.12 1.05
C ASP A 296 5.81 15.13 2.19
N SER A 297 4.86 15.07 3.13
CA SER A 297 4.81 16.03 4.26
C SER A 297 6.09 15.96 5.09
N MET A 298 6.54 14.76 5.44
CA MET A 298 7.79 14.57 6.18
C MET A 298 9.02 14.90 5.33
N ALA A 299 8.98 14.61 4.02
CA ALA A 299 10.03 15.03 3.11
C ALA A 299 10.17 16.57 3.06
N MET A 300 9.06 17.31 3.08
CA MET A 300 9.08 18.78 3.15
C MET A 300 9.73 19.27 4.45
N GLY A 301 9.41 18.64 5.58
CA GLY A 301 10.07 18.91 6.87
C GLY A 301 11.58 18.64 6.83
N ALA A 302 11.97 17.49 6.28
CA ALA A 302 13.38 17.13 6.11
C ALA A 302 14.14 18.09 5.19
N MET A 303 13.51 18.54 4.10
CA MET A 303 14.10 19.55 3.19
C MET A 303 14.36 20.87 3.92
N ARG A 304 13.49 21.26 4.85
CA ARG A 304 13.71 22.44 5.70
C ARG A 304 14.91 22.26 6.64
N ALA A 305 15.03 21.10 7.29
CA ALA A 305 16.18 20.79 8.14
C ALA A 305 17.51 20.83 7.37
N VAL A 306 17.55 20.18 6.19
CA VAL A 306 18.72 20.18 5.29
C VAL A 306 19.10 21.60 4.86
N ARG A 307 18.11 22.44 4.55
CA ARG A 307 18.35 23.86 4.24
C ARG A 307 18.89 24.63 5.44
N GLY A 308 18.38 24.36 6.64
CA GLY A 308 18.82 25.01 7.87
C GLY A 308 20.32 24.86 8.15
N ILE A 309 20.91 23.74 7.74
CA ILE A 309 22.36 23.48 7.88
C ILE A 309 23.17 23.79 6.60
N GLY A 310 22.56 24.40 5.59
CA GLY A 310 23.24 24.80 4.35
C GLY A 310 23.62 23.65 3.41
N LYS A 311 23.11 22.43 3.62
CA LYS A 311 23.47 21.23 2.84
C LYS A 311 22.51 20.90 1.69
N GLN A 312 21.79 21.89 1.19
CA GLN A 312 20.93 21.70 0.02
C GLN A 312 21.80 21.32 -1.19
N GLY A 313 21.45 20.23 -1.87
CA GLY A 313 22.22 19.70 -3.00
C GLY A 313 23.30 18.69 -2.61
N GLU A 314 23.81 18.73 -1.36
CA GLU A 314 24.68 17.68 -0.81
C GLU A 314 23.87 16.51 -0.25
N ILE A 315 22.83 16.83 0.53
CA ILE A 315 21.90 15.85 1.09
C ILE A 315 20.61 15.88 0.26
N LYS A 316 20.37 14.80 -0.48
CA LYS A 316 19.16 14.65 -1.30
C LYS A 316 18.00 14.17 -0.43
N VAL A 317 16.81 14.70 -0.66
CA VAL A 317 15.58 14.23 0.01
C VAL A 317 14.70 13.50 -1.01
N ALA A 318 14.12 12.38 -0.60
CA ALA A 318 13.21 11.57 -1.42
C ALA A 318 11.99 11.15 -0.60
N ALA A 319 10.86 10.98 -1.28
CA ALA A 319 9.61 10.51 -0.70
C ALA A 319 9.11 9.24 -1.42
N SER A 320 8.45 8.33 -0.70
CA SER A 320 7.74 7.19 -1.34
C SER A 320 6.34 7.57 -1.83
N ALA A 321 5.76 8.62 -1.28
CA ALA A 321 4.38 9.05 -1.43
C ALA A 321 4.33 10.54 -1.09
N ASP A 322 3.30 11.33 -1.36
CA ASP A 322 1.95 10.97 -1.79
C ASP A 322 1.62 11.49 -3.20
N GLY A 323 2.52 12.25 -3.82
CA GLY A 323 2.27 12.97 -5.05
C GLY A 323 1.49 14.26 -4.80
N LEU A 324 1.66 14.88 -3.63
CA LEU A 324 1.08 16.18 -3.31
C LEU A 324 1.61 17.23 -4.28
N ARG A 325 0.73 18.13 -4.74
CA ARG A 325 1.06 19.22 -5.65
C ARG A 325 2.26 20.03 -5.14
N VAL A 326 2.33 20.30 -3.85
CA VAL A 326 3.46 21.03 -3.25
C VAL A 326 4.79 20.28 -3.42
N ALA A 327 4.78 18.94 -3.33
CA ALA A 327 5.94 18.10 -3.59
C ALA A 327 6.27 18.03 -5.10
N LEU A 328 5.26 17.98 -5.97
CA LEU A 328 5.45 18.06 -7.43
C LEU A 328 6.17 19.36 -7.82
N GLU A 329 5.78 20.49 -7.22
CA GLU A 329 6.48 21.77 -7.44
C GLU A 329 7.93 21.74 -6.93
N GLN A 330 8.23 21.02 -5.85
CA GLN A 330 9.62 20.84 -5.39
C GLN A 330 10.42 19.93 -6.32
N ILE A 331 9.81 18.89 -6.90
CA ILE A 331 10.44 18.04 -7.92
C ILE A 331 10.79 18.87 -9.16
N LYS A 332 9.88 19.72 -9.63
CA LYS A 332 10.14 20.66 -10.74
C LYS A 332 11.34 21.57 -10.48
N LYS A 333 11.45 22.06 -9.25
CA LYS A 333 12.57 22.91 -8.80
C LYS A 333 13.87 22.13 -8.58
N GLY A 334 13.81 20.79 -8.55
CA GLY A 334 14.95 19.92 -8.25
C GLY A 334 15.30 19.84 -6.75
N ASN A 335 14.38 20.28 -5.87
CA ASN A 335 14.60 20.27 -4.42
C ASN A 335 14.19 18.95 -3.76
N LEU A 336 13.20 18.25 -4.33
CA LEU A 336 12.80 16.90 -3.95
C LEU A 336 13.18 15.96 -5.10
N LEU A 337 13.78 14.81 -4.78
CA LEU A 337 14.28 13.89 -5.80
C LEU A 337 13.14 13.13 -6.50
N VAL A 338 12.20 12.61 -5.72
CA VAL A 338 11.15 11.70 -6.18
C VAL A 338 10.00 11.65 -5.17
N THR A 339 8.80 11.35 -5.67
CA THR A 339 7.62 10.94 -4.87
C THR A 339 6.85 9.82 -5.58
N GLY A 340 5.86 9.22 -4.93
CA GLY A 340 5.00 8.19 -5.50
C GLY A 340 3.52 8.59 -5.56
N MET A 341 2.76 7.90 -6.42
CA MET A 341 1.33 8.16 -6.65
C MET A 341 0.46 7.59 -5.51
N PHE A 342 0.14 8.42 -4.52
CA PHE A 342 -0.67 8.02 -3.36
C PHE A 342 -1.73 9.08 -3.00
N SER A 343 -2.60 9.46 -3.95
CA SER A 343 -3.58 10.53 -3.71
C SER A 343 -4.66 10.15 -2.67
N GLY A 344 -4.81 10.99 -1.64
CA GLY A 344 -5.86 10.85 -0.63
C GLY A 344 -7.25 11.11 -1.19
N GLU A 345 -7.38 12.14 -2.04
CA GLU A 345 -8.63 12.43 -2.76
C GLU A 345 -9.06 11.25 -3.64
N ALA A 346 -8.12 10.68 -4.41
CA ALA A 346 -8.39 9.50 -5.23
C ALA A 346 -8.83 8.29 -4.39
N THR A 347 -8.27 8.13 -3.20
CA THR A 347 -8.64 7.04 -2.28
C THR A 347 -10.07 7.22 -1.77
N GLY A 348 -10.43 8.44 -1.34
CA GLY A 348 -11.78 8.77 -0.91
C GLY A 348 -12.82 8.61 -2.01
N VAL A 349 -12.54 9.13 -3.20
CA VAL A 349 -13.39 8.96 -4.39
C VAL A 349 -13.51 7.47 -4.74
N GLY A 350 -12.39 6.75 -4.80
CA GLY A 350 -12.36 5.34 -5.18
C GLY A 350 -13.09 4.42 -4.20
N ALA A 351 -13.06 4.73 -2.91
CA ALA A 351 -13.84 4.00 -1.91
C ALA A 351 -15.34 4.15 -2.14
N ILE A 352 -15.84 5.37 -2.37
CA ILE A 352 -17.27 5.60 -2.64
C ILE A 352 -17.70 5.01 -4.00
N GLU A 353 -16.87 5.16 -5.04
CA GLU A 353 -17.09 4.51 -6.35
C GLU A 353 -17.15 2.98 -6.21
N PHE A 354 -16.29 2.39 -5.39
CA PHE A 354 -16.34 0.95 -5.08
C PHE A 354 -17.65 0.57 -4.38
N LEU A 355 -18.08 1.34 -3.37
CA LEU A 355 -19.37 1.11 -2.72
C LEU A 355 -20.54 1.18 -3.71
N HIS A 356 -20.54 2.18 -4.61
CA HIS A 356 -21.55 2.28 -5.65
C HIS A 356 -21.58 1.02 -6.53
N LYS A 357 -20.41 0.55 -6.97
CA LYS A 357 -20.30 -0.65 -7.81
C LYS A 357 -20.84 -1.92 -7.16
N ILE A 358 -20.53 -2.14 -5.89
CA ILE A 358 -20.97 -3.36 -5.20
C ILE A 358 -22.45 -3.33 -4.80
N PHE A 359 -23.03 -2.15 -4.56
CA PHE A 359 -24.42 -2.03 -4.14
C PHE A 359 -25.41 -1.79 -5.29
N TYR A 360 -24.96 -1.17 -6.39
CA TYR A 360 -25.83 -0.68 -7.46
C TYR A 360 -25.47 -1.22 -8.86
N GLU A 361 -24.22 -1.56 -9.13
CA GLU A 361 -23.77 -2.03 -10.46
C GLU A 361 -23.50 -3.55 -10.53
N GLY A 362 -23.63 -4.26 -9.40
CA GLY A 362 -23.51 -5.72 -9.35
C GLY A 362 -22.07 -6.26 -9.35
N LEU A 363 -21.07 -5.43 -8.99
CA LEU A 363 -19.69 -5.91 -8.81
C LEU A 363 -19.63 -6.95 -7.68
N ASP A 364 -19.12 -8.15 -7.97
CA ASP A 364 -18.93 -9.21 -6.98
C ASP A 364 -17.72 -8.95 -6.06
N ALA A 365 -18.00 -8.55 -4.82
CA ALA A 365 -16.99 -8.30 -3.80
C ALA A 365 -16.62 -9.55 -2.97
N ASN A 366 -17.14 -10.74 -3.30
CA ASN A 366 -16.94 -11.92 -2.46
C ASN A 366 -15.50 -12.47 -2.51
N ASN A 367 -14.80 -12.30 -3.64
CA ASN A 367 -13.46 -12.84 -3.87
C ASN A 367 -12.43 -11.77 -4.27
N LEU A 368 -12.39 -10.68 -3.50
CA LEU A 368 -11.38 -9.63 -3.63
C LEU A 368 -10.14 -9.97 -2.80
N PRO A 369 -8.93 -9.51 -3.16
CA PRO A 369 -7.75 -9.61 -2.31
C PRO A 369 -7.94 -8.84 -0.99
N MET A 370 -7.06 -9.06 -0.01
CA MET A 370 -7.10 -8.29 1.25
C MET A 370 -6.84 -6.79 1.00
N GLY A 371 -5.96 -6.47 0.06
CA GLY A 371 -5.73 -5.13 -0.45
C GLY A 371 -5.95 -5.06 -1.95
N SER A 372 -6.83 -4.16 -2.37
CA SER A 372 -7.12 -3.81 -3.76
C SER A 372 -6.42 -2.49 -4.06
N TYR A 373 -5.23 -2.60 -4.64
CA TYR A 373 -4.37 -1.44 -4.82
C TYR A 373 -4.60 -0.69 -6.13
N PHE A 374 -4.53 0.64 -6.10
CA PHE A 374 -4.40 1.42 -7.32
C PHE A 374 -3.02 1.21 -7.95
N PRO A 375 -2.88 1.39 -9.28
CA PRO A 375 -1.59 1.35 -9.94
C PRO A 375 -0.58 2.26 -9.24
N ALA A 376 0.61 1.70 -8.97
CA ALA A 376 1.74 2.48 -8.52
C ALA A 376 2.29 3.35 -9.65
N GLY A 377 2.97 4.42 -9.28
CA GLY A 377 3.75 5.21 -10.21
C GLY A 377 4.68 6.17 -9.50
N THR A 378 5.84 6.38 -10.10
CA THR A 378 6.90 7.23 -9.56
C THR A 378 6.87 8.56 -10.29
N ILE A 379 6.85 9.66 -9.53
CA ILE A 379 6.85 11.01 -10.08
C ILE A 379 8.22 11.62 -9.83
N THR A 380 8.86 12.04 -10.91
CA THR A 380 10.25 12.48 -10.97
C THR A 380 10.35 13.72 -11.84
N ARG A 381 11.54 14.32 -11.93
CA ARG A 381 11.75 15.52 -12.77
C ARG A 381 11.42 15.26 -14.24
N GLU A 382 11.58 14.03 -14.71
CA GLU A 382 11.37 13.64 -16.10
C GLU A 382 9.89 13.61 -16.50
N ASN A 383 8.96 13.39 -15.57
CA ASN A 383 7.53 13.22 -15.88
C ASN A 383 6.60 14.19 -15.14
N VAL A 384 7.08 14.97 -14.17
CA VAL A 384 6.23 15.80 -13.29
C VAL A 384 5.31 16.76 -14.03
N ASP A 385 5.76 17.37 -15.14
CA ASP A 385 4.93 18.29 -15.94
C ASP A 385 3.71 17.59 -16.56
N GLN A 386 3.82 16.29 -16.82
CA GLN A 386 2.71 15.48 -17.32
C GLN A 386 1.77 15.06 -16.19
N MET A 387 2.27 14.98 -14.96
CA MET A 387 1.53 14.48 -13.80
C MET A 387 0.72 15.57 -13.10
N ILE A 388 1.14 16.83 -13.18
CA ILE A 388 0.44 17.94 -12.57
C ILE A 388 -0.97 18.09 -13.17
N ASP A 389 -1.98 18.13 -12.30
CA ASP A 389 -3.34 18.43 -12.72
C ASP A 389 -3.45 19.94 -13.04
N PRO A 390 -4.01 20.34 -14.20
CA PRO A 390 -4.26 21.74 -14.50
C PRO A 390 -5.24 22.41 -13.52
N ASN A 391 -6.14 21.64 -12.88
CA ASN A 391 -7.01 22.13 -11.82
C ASN A 391 -6.21 22.33 -10.51
N LYS A 392 -6.02 23.59 -10.10
CA LYS A 392 -5.28 23.97 -8.88
C LYS A 392 -5.99 23.56 -7.57
N ASP A 393 -7.27 23.20 -7.64
CA ASP A 393 -8.03 22.71 -6.49
C ASP A 393 -7.76 21.23 -6.20
N ASN A 394 -7.26 20.48 -7.18
CA ASN A 394 -6.66 19.16 -6.93
C ASN A 394 -5.29 19.36 -6.27
N LYS A 395 -5.13 18.89 -5.04
CA LYS A 395 -3.89 19.00 -4.27
C LYS A 395 -2.90 17.87 -4.53
N PHE A 396 -3.16 17.03 -5.53
CA PHE A 396 -2.30 15.93 -5.98
C PHE A 396 -2.01 16.03 -7.50
N TYR A 397 -1.40 14.97 -8.02
CA TYR A 397 -1.30 14.66 -9.44
C TYR A 397 -2.69 14.37 -10.06
N LYS A 398 -2.78 14.45 -11.38
CA LYS A 398 -3.96 14.02 -12.13
C LYS A 398 -4.16 12.51 -11.96
N TYR A 399 -5.35 12.08 -11.57
CA TYR A 399 -5.60 10.66 -11.28
C TYR A 399 -6.85 10.15 -11.99
N THR A 400 -6.93 8.83 -12.09
CA THR A 400 -8.14 8.10 -12.46
C THR A 400 -8.40 7.05 -11.38
N ILE A 401 -9.66 6.65 -11.23
CA ILE A 401 -10.04 5.58 -10.31
C ILE A 401 -9.97 4.24 -11.06
N PRO A 402 -8.99 3.37 -10.76
CA PRO A 402 -8.89 2.08 -11.42
C PRO A 402 -10.01 1.15 -10.94
N PRO A 403 -10.41 0.15 -11.75
CA PRO A 403 -11.32 -0.88 -11.30
C PRO A 403 -10.66 -1.76 -10.23
N VAL A 404 -11.46 -2.19 -9.25
CA VAL A 404 -11.07 -3.24 -8.31
C VAL A 404 -11.10 -4.58 -9.04
N LYS A 405 -10.04 -5.38 -8.86
CA LYS A 405 -9.89 -6.70 -9.48
C LYS A 405 -10.14 -7.81 -8.47
N THR A 406 -10.81 -8.85 -8.92
CA THR A 406 -10.98 -10.11 -8.19
C THR A 406 -9.68 -10.91 -8.18
N ILE A 407 -9.55 -11.84 -7.24
CA ILE A 407 -8.39 -12.74 -7.16
C ILE A 407 -8.17 -13.54 -8.47
N PRO A 408 -9.21 -14.11 -9.12
CA PRO A 408 -9.03 -14.77 -10.42
C PRO A 408 -8.51 -13.84 -11.52
N GLN A 409 -8.97 -12.59 -11.58
CA GLN A 409 -8.46 -11.61 -12.55
C GLN A 409 -6.98 -11.29 -12.31
N ILE A 410 -6.59 -11.07 -11.05
CA ILE A 410 -5.19 -10.82 -10.67
C ILE A 410 -4.29 -12.01 -11.06
N LYS A 411 -4.75 -13.24 -10.79
CA LYS A 411 -4.01 -14.46 -11.15
C LYS A 411 -3.83 -14.60 -12.66
N ALA A 412 -4.88 -14.34 -13.44
CA ALA A 412 -4.83 -14.42 -14.90
C ALA A 412 -3.80 -13.43 -15.49
N GLU A 413 -3.73 -12.21 -14.94
CA GLU A 413 -2.75 -11.21 -15.34
C GLU A 413 -1.32 -11.63 -14.99
N ALA A 414 -1.11 -12.23 -13.83
CA ALA A 414 0.21 -12.70 -13.39
C ALA A 414 0.75 -13.87 -14.22
N THR A 415 -0.11 -14.67 -14.85
CA THR A 415 0.29 -15.77 -15.74
C THR A 415 0.53 -15.34 -17.19
N ALA A 416 0.15 -14.12 -17.56
CA ALA A 416 0.22 -13.62 -18.94
C ALA A 416 1.49 -12.80 -19.23
N GLY A 417 2.24 -12.40 -18.20
CA GLY A 417 3.52 -11.70 -18.30
C GLY A 417 4.65 -12.53 -17.72
#